data_AF-A0A927YE72-F1
#
_entry.id   AF-A0A927YE72-F1
#
_cell.length_a   1.000
_cell.length_b   1.000
_cell.length_c   1.000
_cell.angle_alpha   90.00
_cell.angle_beta   90.00
_cell.angle_gamma   90.00
#
_symmetry.space_group_name_H-M   'P 1'
#
loop_
_entity.id
_entity.type
_entity.pdbx_description
1 polymer ?
#
loop_
_entity_poly.entity_id
_entity_poly.type
_entity_poly.pdbx_seq_one_letter_code
_entity_poly.pdbx_strand_id
1 'polypeptide(L)'
;MYKIELYDECCSPIADGTESYFVDDIKDFEEHWIPLVKERCPEKVDRYFRSKGGETISDYWCDSEELNIYQEDNGAKIIDEQDFEEVDFDITLTNVYDWPSNYHIQKLSYNIRKIVFKNKYYLVAKYHIKGIYRYEEILDRWSDTIYHLVQADYFGNPICILIMAKLYGFDKRRPEEEMNVSNKPDNFLNDSIDCFVWLPIAYCDENTQIHRLSEDELAVMLRDIPGEGG
;
A
#
# COMPACT_ATOMS: atom_id res chain seq x y z
N MET A 1 3.01 13.36 -16.39
CA MET A 1 2.96 12.51 -15.19
C MET A 1 2.51 13.38 -14.03
N TYR A 2 1.83 12.78 -13.08
CA TYR A 2 1.31 13.47 -11.91
C TYR A 2 1.96 12.91 -10.64
N LYS A 3 2.13 13.77 -9.64
CA LYS A 3 2.45 13.38 -8.28
C LYS A 3 1.27 13.81 -7.40
N ILE A 4 0.73 12.86 -6.65
CA ILE A 4 -0.37 13.06 -5.72
C ILE A 4 0.18 12.95 -4.29
N GLU A 5 -0.03 13.99 -3.49
CA GLU A 5 0.32 13.99 -2.06
C GLU A 5 -0.95 13.78 -1.24
N LEU A 6 -1.00 12.70 -0.46
CA LEU A 6 -2.13 12.41 0.42
C LEU A 6 -1.64 12.26 1.86
N TYR A 7 -2.45 12.70 2.80
CA TYR A 7 -2.16 12.51 4.22
C TYR A 7 -2.54 11.10 4.62
N ASP A 8 -1.54 10.37 5.10
CA ASP A 8 -1.74 9.06 5.70
C ASP A 8 -2.13 9.25 7.18
N GLU A 9 -3.39 8.96 7.47
CA GLU A 9 -3.94 9.03 8.83
C GLU A 9 -3.54 7.76 9.57
N CYS A 10 -2.32 7.77 10.10
CA CYS A 10 -1.95 6.81 11.11
C CYS A 10 -2.81 7.09 12.36
N CYS A 11 -3.25 6.07 13.10
CA CYS A 11 -3.98 6.30 14.36
C CYS A 11 -3.10 6.91 15.48
N SER A 12 -1.89 7.39 15.15
CA SER A 12 -0.89 7.98 16.06
C SER A 12 -0.18 9.20 15.44
N PRO A 13 -0.31 10.39 16.06
CA PRO A 13 0.26 11.65 15.56
C PRO A 13 1.78 11.70 15.37
N ILE A 14 2.54 10.73 15.91
CA ILE A 14 4.00 10.64 15.72
C ILE A 14 4.39 9.96 14.40
N ALA A 15 3.44 9.27 13.77
CA ALA A 15 3.58 8.55 12.51
C ALA A 15 2.83 9.23 11.36
N ASP A 16 1.93 10.15 11.68
CA ASP A 16 1.19 10.97 10.73
C ASP A 16 2.09 11.72 9.76
N GLY A 17 1.85 11.53 8.46
CA GLY A 17 2.68 12.10 7.41
C GLY A 17 1.95 12.22 6.08
N THR A 18 2.60 12.89 5.13
CA THR A 18 2.15 12.90 3.74
C THR A 18 2.90 11.84 2.97
N GLU A 19 2.16 11.04 2.21
CA GLU A 19 2.70 10.07 1.28
C GLU A 19 2.49 10.52 -0.16
N SER A 20 3.54 10.30 -0.94
CA SER A 20 3.61 10.68 -2.34
C SER A 20 3.29 9.49 -3.23
N TYR A 21 2.47 9.70 -4.26
CA TYR A 21 2.17 8.68 -5.27
C TYR A 21 2.35 9.27 -6.68
N PHE A 22 2.89 8.49 -7.61
CA PHE A 22 2.98 8.89 -9.01
C PHE A 22 1.88 8.25 -9.85
N VAL A 23 1.38 9.01 -10.83
CA VAL A 23 0.25 8.61 -11.68
C VAL A 23 0.54 8.99 -13.13
N ASP A 24 0.26 8.06 -14.05
CA ASP A 24 0.42 8.29 -15.48
C ASP A 24 -0.75 9.07 -16.08
N ASP A 25 -1.98 8.63 -15.79
CA ASP A 25 -3.23 9.24 -16.23
C ASP A 25 -4.07 9.68 -15.02
N ILE A 26 -4.28 10.98 -14.90
CA ILE A 26 -5.04 11.56 -13.79
C ILE A 26 -6.51 11.11 -13.80
N LYS A 27 -7.10 10.84 -14.97
CA LYS A 27 -8.51 10.42 -15.06
C LYS A 27 -8.67 8.99 -14.58
N ASP A 28 -7.75 8.11 -14.96
CA ASP A 28 -7.73 6.72 -14.49
C ASP A 28 -7.57 6.66 -12.96
N PHE A 29 -6.69 7.48 -12.38
CA PHE A 29 -6.59 7.63 -10.94
C PHE A 29 -7.90 8.11 -10.31
N GLU A 30 -8.53 9.16 -10.86
CA GLU A 30 -9.80 9.70 -10.34
C GLU A 30 -10.93 8.67 -10.39
N GLU A 31 -11.02 7.86 -11.45
CA GLU A 31 -12.03 6.82 -11.62
C GLU A 31 -11.92 5.73 -10.54
N HIS A 32 -10.71 5.38 -10.11
CA HIS A 32 -10.48 4.38 -9.06
C HIS A 32 -10.50 4.96 -7.65
N TRP A 33 -9.83 6.09 -7.42
CA TRP A 33 -9.60 6.65 -6.09
C TRP A 33 -10.82 7.37 -5.51
N ILE A 34 -11.54 8.17 -6.33
CA ILE A 34 -12.67 8.97 -5.84
C ILE A 34 -13.75 8.09 -5.21
N PRO A 35 -14.21 6.97 -5.82
CA PRO A 35 -15.20 6.11 -5.20
C PRO A 35 -14.76 5.58 -3.83
N LEU A 36 -13.48 5.24 -3.66
CA LEU A 36 -12.94 4.69 -2.42
C LEU A 36 -12.87 5.73 -1.29
N VAL A 37 -12.47 6.97 -1.61
CA VAL A 37 -12.33 8.04 -0.60
C VAL A 37 -13.65 8.70 -0.28
N LYS A 38 -14.52 8.91 -1.28
CA LYS A 38 -15.75 9.71 -1.11
C LYS A 38 -16.69 9.17 -0.05
N GLU A 39 -16.73 7.85 0.15
CA GLU A 39 -17.53 7.22 1.20
C GLU A 39 -16.97 7.50 2.61
N ARG A 40 -15.64 7.57 2.74
CA ARG A 40 -14.95 7.70 4.04
C ARG A 40 -14.67 9.15 4.43
N CYS A 41 -14.16 9.95 3.49
CA CYS A 41 -13.71 11.32 3.72
C CYS A 41 -13.97 12.21 2.49
N PRO A 42 -15.22 12.67 2.29
CA PRO A 42 -15.58 13.50 1.13
C PRO A 42 -14.82 14.84 1.08
N GLU A 43 -14.34 15.36 2.22
CA GLU A 43 -13.54 16.58 2.29
C GLU A 43 -12.16 16.42 1.61
N LYS A 44 -11.54 15.23 1.66
CA LYS A 44 -10.29 14.94 0.92
C LYS A 44 -10.49 15.09 -0.59
N VAL A 45 -11.65 14.69 -1.11
CA VAL A 45 -11.99 14.84 -2.54
C VAL A 45 -12.16 16.32 -2.92
N ASP A 46 -12.78 17.13 -2.06
CA ASP A 46 -12.90 18.59 -2.29
C ASP A 46 -11.53 19.27 -2.33
N ARG A 47 -10.67 18.99 -1.32
CA ARG A 47 -9.29 19.50 -1.28
C ARG A 47 -8.50 19.13 -2.52
N TYR A 48 -8.60 17.88 -2.97
CA TYR A 48 -7.99 17.40 -4.19
C TYR A 48 -8.42 18.23 -5.42
N PHE A 49 -9.73 18.45 -5.62
CA PHE A 49 -10.22 19.22 -6.77
C PHE A 49 -9.84 20.70 -6.73
N ARG A 50 -9.81 21.30 -5.53
CA ARG A 50 -9.30 22.68 -5.37
C ARG A 50 -7.81 22.77 -5.69
N SER A 51 -7.01 21.81 -5.22
CA SER A 51 -5.59 21.72 -5.55
C SER A 51 -5.36 21.56 -7.06
N LYS A 52 -6.13 20.68 -7.71
CA LYS A 52 -6.16 20.52 -9.17
C LYS A 52 -6.59 21.80 -9.91
N GLY A 53 -7.45 22.60 -9.28
CA GLY A 53 -7.88 23.92 -9.76
C GLY A 53 -6.82 25.02 -9.65
N GLY A 54 -5.65 24.72 -9.06
CA GLY A 54 -4.52 25.63 -8.92
C GLY A 54 -4.36 26.27 -7.54
N GLU A 55 -5.19 25.90 -6.56
CA GLU A 55 -4.96 26.31 -5.18
C GLU A 55 -3.79 25.52 -4.57
N THR A 56 -2.93 26.20 -3.80
CA THR A 56 -1.91 25.50 -3.00
C THR A 56 -2.55 24.98 -1.73
N ILE A 57 -2.87 23.69 -1.71
CA ILE A 57 -3.53 22.99 -0.62
C ILE A 57 -2.78 21.69 -0.40
N SER A 58 -2.28 21.49 0.82
CA SER A 58 -1.82 20.18 1.24
C SER A 58 -2.94 19.41 1.95
N ASP A 59 -2.79 18.10 2.00
CA ASP A 59 -3.64 17.25 2.83
C ASP A 59 -3.18 17.24 4.31
N TYR A 60 -2.15 18.02 4.65
CA TYR A 60 -1.53 18.16 5.98
C TYR A 60 -1.72 19.57 6.56
N TRP A 61 -1.31 19.78 7.81
CA TRP A 61 -1.45 21.07 8.51
C TRP A 61 -0.44 22.15 8.08
N CYS A 62 -0.06 22.21 6.79
CA CYS A 62 0.87 23.22 6.28
C CYS A 62 0.60 23.63 4.81
N ASP A 63 0.89 24.88 4.47
CA ASP A 63 0.82 25.36 3.09
C ASP A 63 2.23 25.31 2.47
N SER A 64 2.51 24.27 1.69
CA SER A 64 3.78 24.10 0.97
C SER A 64 3.51 23.65 -0.46
N GLU A 65 4.18 24.27 -1.44
CA GLU A 65 4.09 23.87 -2.85
C GLU A 65 4.60 22.44 -3.09
N GLU A 66 5.56 21.97 -2.28
CA GLU A 66 6.08 20.61 -2.35
C GLU A 66 5.07 19.57 -1.87
N LEU A 67 4.19 19.97 -0.95
CA LEU A 67 3.15 19.12 -0.38
C LEU A 67 1.77 19.43 -0.98
N ASN A 68 1.72 20.17 -2.09
CA ASN A 68 0.46 20.40 -2.79
C ASN A 68 -0.09 19.06 -3.27
N ILE A 69 -1.37 18.81 -3.01
CA ILE A 69 -2.01 17.52 -3.31
C ILE A 69 -1.84 17.15 -4.78
N TYR A 70 -2.10 18.08 -5.70
CA TYR A 70 -1.99 17.85 -7.12
C TYR A 70 -0.74 18.52 -7.71
N GLN A 71 0.15 17.74 -8.31
CA GLN A 71 1.32 18.26 -8.99
C GLN A 71 1.46 17.62 -10.37
N GLU A 72 1.54 18.45 -11.40
CA GLU A 72 1.76 18.01 -12.77
C GLU A 72 3.19 18.32 -13.22
N ASP A 73 3.80 17.39 -13.93
CA ASP A 73 5.04 17.62 -14.67
C ASP A 73 4.92 17.09 -16.11
N ASN A 74 4.90 18.03 -17.06
CA ASN A 74 4.89 17.78 -18.49
C ASN A 74 6.27 17.37 -19.03
N GLY A 75 7.34 17.67 -18.29
CA GLY A 75 8.71 17.28 -18.60
C GLY A 75 9.11 15.91 -18.03
N ALA A 76 8.21 15.24 -17.31
CA ALA A 76 8.49 13.96 -16.69
C ALA A 76 8.76 12.86 -17.73
N LYS A 77 9.67 11.94 -17.40
CA LYS A 77 10.11 10.88 -18.32
C LYS A 77 10.24 9.55 -17.58
N ILE A 78 9.84 8.48 -18.26
CA ILE A 78 10.22 7.12 -17.88
C ILE A 78 11.55 6.82 -18.58
N ILE A 79 12.56 6.45 -17.80
CA ILE A 79 13.93 6.22 -18.26
C ILE A 79 14.17 4.73 -18.50
N ASP A 80 13.73 3.91 -17.57
CA ASP A 80 13.83 2.45 -17.62
C ASP A 80 12.64 1.83 -16.87
N GLU A 81 12.31 0.59 -17.20
CA GLU A 81 11.18 -0.14 -16.65
C GLU A 81 11.47 -1.64 -16.69
N GLN A 82 11.28 -2.34 -15.57
CA GLN A 82 11.48 -3.78 -15.48
C GLN A 82 10.42 -4.44 -14.61
N ASP A 83 9.98 -5.62 -15.03
CA ASP A 83 9.04 -6.47 -14.33
C ASP A 83 9.76 -7.54 -13.51
N PHE A 84 9.23 -7.80 -12.32
CA PHE A 84 9.69 -8.82 -11.40
C PHE A 84 8.53 -9.63 -10.85
N GLU A 85 8.85 -10.84 -10.38
CA GLU A 85 7.88 -11.75 -9.79
C GLU A 85 8.53 -12.54 -8.65
N GLU A 86 7.82 -12.59 -7.53
CA GLU A 86 8.05 -13.52 -6.43
C GLU A 86 6.90 -14.51 -6.34
N VAL A 87 7.21 -15.76 -6.04
CA VAL A 87 6.23 -16.84 -5.94
C VAL A 87 6.50 -17.62 -4.67
N ASP A 88 5.44 -17.91 -3.93
CA ASP A 88 5.42 -18.80 -2.78
C ASP A 88 6.51 -18.47 -1.76
N PHE A 89 6.41 -17.28 -1.15
CA PHE A 89 7.42 -16.77 -0.23
C PHE A 89 6.80 -16.14 1.01
N ASP A 90 7.59 -16.12 2.09
CA ASP A 90 7.24 -15.46 3.34
C ASP A 90 7.99 -14.13 3.44
N ILE A 91 7.35 -13.14 4.06
CA ILE A 91 7.92 -11.82 4.32
C ILE A 91 7.50 -11.31 5.70
N THR A 92 8.42 -10.64 6.38
CA THR A 92 8.11 -9.91 7.62
C THR A 92 7.89 -8.44 7.28
N LEU A 93 6.69 -7.93 7.51
CA LEU A 93 6.37 -6.52 7.34
C LEU A 93 6.23 -5.89 8.71
N THR A 94 6.75 -4.68 8.87
CA THR A 94 6.74 -3.95 10.14
C THR A 94 5.95 -2.66 9.93
N ASN A 95 4.96 -2.40 10.79
CA ASN A 95 4.23 -1.13 10.75
C ASN A 95 5.04 0.01 11.38
N VAL A 96 4.51 1.23 11.35
CA VAL A 96 5.18 2.42 11.90
C VAL A 96 5.51 2.36 13.40
N TYR A 97 4.93 1.43 14.15
CA TYR A 97 5.23 1.21 15.57
C TYR A 97 6.35 0.19 15.81
N ASP A 98 7.11 -0.15 14.77
CA ASP A 98 8.09 -1.23 14.79
C ASP A 98 7.48 -2.60 15.18
N TRP A 99 6.17 -2.81 14.90
CA TRP A 99 5.51 -4.07 15.19
C TRP A 99 5.56 -5.01 13.98
N PRO A 100 6.28 -6.14 14.05
CA PRO A 100 6.40 -7.06 12.95
C PRO A 100 5.15 -7.93 12.82
N SER A 101 4.79 -8.24 11.57
CA SER A 101 3.77 -9.19 11.18
C SER A 101 4.31 -10.07 10.05
N ASN A 102 4.16 -11.38 10.19
CA ASN A 102 4.63 -12.33 9.19
C ASN A 102 3.52 -12.64 8.20
N TYR A 103 3.85 -12.60 6.92
CA TYR A 103 2.92 -12.88 5.83
C TYR A 103 3.46 -13.97 4.94
N HIS A 104 2.54 -14.72 4.35
CA HIS A 104 2.82 -15.57 3.21
C HIS A 104 2.15 -14.98 1.98
N ILE A 105 2.89 -14.94 0.87
CA ILE A 105 2.39 -14.46 -0.42
C ILE A 105 2.61 -15.55 -1.47
N GLN A 106 1.52 -16.01 -2.07
CA GLN A 106 1.59 -17.01 -3.14
C GLN A 106 2.19 -16.43 -4.42
N LYS A 107 1.82 -15.19 -4.78
CA LYS A 107 2.39 -14.50 -5.92
C LYS A 107 2.38 -12.99 -5.71
N LEU A 108 3.55 -12.38 -5.88
CA LEU A 108 3.74 -10.94 -5.96
C LEU A 108 4.35 -10.62 -7.33
N SER A 109 3.61 -9.91 -8.17
CA SER A 109 4.12 -9.32 -9.41
C SER A 109 4.31 -7.83 -9.20
N TYR A 110 5.47 -7.28 -9.54
CA TYR A 110 5.72 -5.85 -9.42
C TYR A 110 6.54 -5.33 -10.58
N ASN A 111 6.20 -4.13 -11.01
CA ASN A 111 6.94 -3.38 -12.00
C ASN A 111 7.68 -2.25 -11.30
N ILE A 112 8.96 -2.06 -11.63
CA ILE A 112 9.74 -0.92 -11.18
C ILE A 112 10.00 -0.03 -12.38
N ARG A 113 9.78 1.28 -12.20
CA ARG A 113 10.17 2.32 -13.13
C ARG A 113 11.21 3.22 -12.52
N LYS A 114 12.20 3.57 -13.34
CA LYS A 114 13.05 4.73 -13.11
C LYS A 114 12.44 5.92 -13.83
N ILE A 115 12.07 6.95 -13.08
CA ILE A 115 11.45 8.15 -13.64
C ILE A 115 12.25 9.40 -13.31
N VAL A 116 12.07 10.43 -14.14
CA VAL A 116 12.43 11.81 -13.83
C VAL A 116 11.14 12.59 -13.64
N PHE A 117 11.00 13.26 -12.50
CA PHE A 117 9.89 14.15 -12.19
C PHE A 117 10.42 15.42 -11.51
N LYS A 118 10.09 16.59 -12.06
CA LYS A 118 10.60 17.92 -11.66
C LYS A 118 12.12 17.93 -11.48
N ASN A 119 12.84 17.35 -12.45
CA ASN A 119 14.31 17.22 -12.47
C ASN A 119 14.92 16.37 -11.33
N LYS A 120 14.12 15.57 -10.61
CA LYS A 120 14.58 14.60 -9.62
C LYS A 120 14.35 13.18 -10.16
N TYR A 121 15.26 12.26 -9.86
CA TYR A 121 15.16 10.86 -10.25
C TYR A 121 14.55 10.02 -9.12
N TYR A 122 13.62 9.14 -9.48
CA TYR A 122 12.93 8.24 -8.54
C TYR A 122 12.94 6.81 -9.08
N LEU A 123 13.08 5.85 -8.18
CA LEU A 123 12.60 4.50 -8.38
C LEU A 123 11.19 4.44 -7.82
N VAL A 124 10.24 4.06 -8.67
CA VAL A 124 8.84 3.89 -8.29
C VAL A 124 8.38 2.49 -8.66
N ALA A 125 7.49 1.90 -7.88
CA ALA A 125 6.99 0.56 -8.13
C ALA A 125 5.47 0.48 -8.04
N LYS A 126 4.89 -0.44 -8.81
CA LYS A 126 3.47 -0.77 -8.79
C LYS A 126 3.37 -2.29 -8.67
N TYR A 127 2.47 -2.78 -7.83
CA TYR A 127 2.42 -4.20 -7.50
C TYR A 127 1.02 -4.80 -7.57
N HIS A 128 1.00 -6.11 -7.78
CA HIS A 128 -0.16 -6.97 -7.73
C HIS A 128 0.16 -8.19 -6.87
N ILE A 129 -0.61 -8.40 -5.82
CA ILE A 129 -0.55 -9.59 -4.97
C ILE A 129 -1.73 -10.50 -5.31
N LYS A 130 -1.47 -11.79 -5.38
CA LYS A 130 -2.47 -12.85 -5.43
C LYS A 130 -2.12 -13.93 -4.43
N GLY A 131 -3.07 -14.26 -3.56
CA GLY A 131 -2.89 -15.19 -2.45
C GLY A 131 -2.04 -14.56 -1.35
N ILE A 132 -2.67 -14.05 -0.30
CA ILE A 132 -1.96 -13.48 0.85
C ILE A 132 -2.68 -13.81 2.16
N TYR A 133 -1.91 -14.18 3.19
CA TYR A 133 -2.40 -14.33 4.55
C TYR A 133 -1.34 -13.96 5.57
N ARG A 134 -1.77 -13.58 6.77
CA ARG A 134 -0.91 -13.27 7.92
C ARG A 134 -0.85 -14.47 8.86
N TYR A 135 0.33 -14.72 9.43
CA TYR A 135 0.49 -15.63 10.56
C TYR A 135 0.17 -14.88 11.86
N GLU A 136 -0.85 -15.32 12.58
CA GLU A 136 -1.20 -14.81 13.90
C GLU A 136 -0.72 -15.77 14.99
N GLU A 137 0.15 -15.30 15.87
CA GLU A 137 0.69 -16.09 16.98
C GLU A 137 -0.35 -16.21 18.11
N ILE A 138 -0.65 -17.44 18.53
CA ILE A 138 -1.43 -17.71 19.73
C ILE A 138 -0.54 -18.40 20.76
N LEU A 139 -0.43 -17.77 21.93
CA LEU A 139 0.18 -18.37 23.11
C LEU A 139 -0.77 -19.43 23.67
N ASP A 140 -0.50 -20.71 23.41
CA ASP A 140 -1.14 -21.78 24.16
C ASP A 140 -0.62 -21.77 25.61
N ARG A 141 -1.52 -22.00 26.58
CA ARG A 141 -1.24 -21.98 28.02
C ARG A 141 -0.19 -23.02 28.45
N TRP A 142 0.26 -23.88 27.55
CA TRP A 142 1.10 -25.05 27.82
C TRP A 142 2.39 -25.13 26.99
N SER A 143 2.89 -24.00 26.47
CA SER A 143 4.26 -23.77 25.96
C SER A 143 4.60 -24.09 24.50
N ASP A 144 3.63 -24.49 23.68
CA ASP A 144 3.82 -24.53 22.22
C ASP A 144 3.21 -23.27 21.58
N THR A 145 4.02 -22.51 20.84
CA THR A 145 3.51 -21.45 19.97
C THR A 145 2.76 -22.10 18.79
N ILE A 146 1.48 -21.77 18.66
CA ILE A 146 0.64 -22.21 17.53
C ILE A 146 0.32 -20.97 16.68
N TYR A 147 0.39 -21.12 15.36
CA TYR A 147 0.01 -20.07 14.42
C TYR A 147 -1.37 -20.34 13.82
N HIS A 148 -2.18 -19.29 13.75
CA HIS A 148 -3.40 -19.25 12.94
C HIS A 148 -3.15 -18.46 11.66
N LEU A 149 -3.81 -18.86 10.57
CA LEU A 149 -3.79 -18.11 9.32
C LEU A 149 -4.97 -17.14 9.30
N VAL A 150 -4.68 -15.84 9.25
CA VAL A 150 -5.71 -14.80 9.20
C VAL A 150 -5.58 -13.97 7.93
N GLN A 151 -6.66 -13.29 7.56
CA GLN A 151 -6.65 -12.41 6.40
C GLN A 151 -5.64 -11.28 6.59
N ALA A 152 -4.94 -10.92 5.51
CA ALA A 152 -4.10 -9.73 5.51
C ALA A 152 -4.98 -8.48 5.49
N ASP A 153 -4.56 -7.48 6.25
CA ASP A 153 -5.20 -6.18 6.29
C ASP A 153 -4.54 -5.20 5.30
N TYR A 154 -5.21 -4.07 5.05
CA TYR A 154 -4.67 -2.95 4.28
C TYR A 154 -5.16 -1.64 4.90
N PHE A 155 -4.24 -0.83 5.42
CA PHE A 155 -4.55 0.33 6.26
C PHE A 155 -4.10 1.69 5.72
N GLY A 156 -3.27 1.72 4.69
CA GLY A 156 -2.82 2.98 4.09
C GLY A 156 -3.88 3.69 3.24
N ASN A 157 -3.44 4.71 2.51
CA ASN A 157 -4.30 5.43 1.56
C ASN A 157 -5.00 4.46 0.59
N PRO A 158 -6.25 4.72 0.16
CA PRO A 158 -6.99 3.79 -0.68
C PRO A 158 -6.52 3.86 -2.15
N ILE A 159 -5.31 3.37 -2.38
CA ILE A 159 -4.61 3.34 -3.68
C ILE A 159 -4.56 1.92 -4.27
N CYS A 160 -5.24 0.97 -3.63
CA CYS A 160 -5.35 -0.42 -4.08
C CYS A 160 -6.81 -0.85 -4.24
N ILE A 161 -7.05 -1.73 -5.21
CA ILE A 161 -8.29 -2.50 -5.33
C ILE A 161 -8.10 -3.80 -4.56
N LEU A 162 -8.98 -4.04 -3.59
CA LEU A 162 -8.91 -5.21 -2.71
C LEU A 162 -10.01 -6.21 -3.08
N ILE A 163 -9.62 -7.45 -3.35
CA ILE A 163 -10.54 -8.59 -3.42
C ILE A 163 -10.14 -9.50 -2.27
N MET A 164 -10.96 -9.56 -1.23
CA MET A 164 -10.64 -10.26 0.00
C MET A 164 -11.78 -11.22 0.33
N ALA A 165 -11.46 -12.47 0.66
CA ALA A 165 -12.43 -13.44 1.11
C ALA A 165 -13.16 -12.88 2.33
N LYS A 166 -14.49 -12.94 2.34
CA LYS A 166 -15.26 -12.59 3.54
C LYS A 166 -15.11 -13.71 4.55
N LEU A 167 -14.05 -13.65 5.34
CA LEU A 167 -13.92 -14.49 6.52
C LEU A 167 -14.86 -13.90 7.57
N TYR A 168 -15.84 -14.70 8.01
CA TYR A 168 -16.79 -14.27 9.03
C TYR A 168 -16.01 -13.87 10.28
N GLY A 169 -16.15 -12.59 10.67
CA GLY A 169 -15.46 -12.05 11.83
C GLY A 169 -15.84 -12.76 13.13
N PHE A 170 -15.04 -12.52 14.17
CA PHE A 170 -15.27 -12.89 15.56
C PHE A 170 -16.62 -12.36 16.11
N ASP A 171 -17.75 -12.90 15.65
CA ASP A 171 -19.02 -12.75 16.33
C ASP A 171 -19.00 -13.68 17.55
N LYS A 172 -18.84 -13.09 18.74
CA LYS A 172 -18.70 -13.75 20.05
C LYS A 172 -19.87 -14.67 20.46
N ARG A 173 -20.79 -15.00 19.55
CA ARG A 173 -22.03 -15.74 19.80
C ARG A 173 -22.22 -16.99 18.92
N ARG A 174 -21.17 -17.49 18.28
CA ARG A 174 -21.30 -18.68 17.41
C ARG A 174 -20.63 -19.93 17.99
N PRO A 175 -21.16 -21.13 17.68
CA PRO A 175 -20.62 -22.40 18.16
C PRO A 175 -19.16 -22.58 17.73
N GLU A 176 -18.34 -23.24 18.56
CA GLU A 176 -16.91 -23.53 18.31
C GLU A 176 -16.61 -24.16 16.94
N GLU A 177 -17.62 -24.79 16.30
CA GLU A 177 -17.52 -25.38 14.97
C GLU A 177 -17.38 -24.34 13.84
N GLU A 178 -17.84 -23.09 14.03
CA GLU A 178 -17.68 -21.98 13.08
C GLU A 178 -16.43 -21.11 13.36
N MET A 179 -15.78 -21.27 14.52
CA MET A 179 -14.50 -20.63 14.82
C MET A 179 -13.31 -21.28 14.08
N ASN A 180 -13.52 -22.40 13.38
CA ASN A 180 -12.50 -23.19 12.69
C ASN A 180 -12.35 -22.88 11.18
N VAL A 181 -12.78 -21.71 10.71
CA VAL A 181 -12.66 -21.34 9.27
C VAL A 181 -11.30 -20.68 8.95
N SER A 182 -10.44 -20.40 9.92
CA SER A 182 -9.04 -20.04 9.71
C SER A 182 -8.15 -21.27 9.96
N ASN A 183 -7.40 -21.74 8.95
CA ASN A 183 -6.17 -22.55 9.04
C ASN A 183 -5.80 -23.29 7.73
N LYS A 184 -6.39 -22.94 6.57
CA LYS A 184 -5.96 -23.49 5.28
C LYS A 184 -5.52 -22.37 4.33
N PRO A 185 -4.30 -22.46 3.76
CA PRO A 185 -3.83 -21.54 2.72
C PRO A 185 -4.82 -21.39 1.56
N ASP A 186 -5.54 -22.48 1.21
CA ASP A 186 -6.54 -22.51 0.15
C ASP A 186 -7.64 -21.45 0.26
N ASN A 187 -7.96 -21.02 1.48
CA ASN A 187 -9.00 -20.01 1.71
C ASN A 187 -8.60 -18.61 1.20
N PHE A 188 -7.30 -18.37 1.06
CA PHE A 188 -6.74 -17.06 0.71
C PHE A 188 -6.28 -16.99 -0.75
N LEU A 189 -6.33 -18.07 -1.52
CA LEU A 189 -5.80 -18.14 -2.91
C LEU A 189 -6.43 -17.11 -3.87
N ASN A 190 -7.64 -16.66 -3.55
CA ASN A 190 -8.37 -15.66 -4.34
C ASN A 190 -8.25 -14.24 -3.76
N ASP A 191 -7.59 -14.07 -2.61
CA ASP A 191 -7.33 -12.76 -2.04
C ASP A 191 -6.31 -12.04 -2.93
N SER A 192 -6.58 -10.79 -3.28
CA SER A 192 -5.70 -9.99 -4.13
C SER A 192 -5.69 -8.53 -3.75
N ILE A 193 -4.52 -7.92 -3.89
CA ILE A 193 -4.28 -6.49 -3.70
C ILE A 193 -3.69 -5.98 -5.01
N ASP A 194 -4.40 -5.09 -5.69
CA ASP A 194 -3.95 -4.49 -6.95
C ASP A 194 -3.73 -2.99 -6.76
N CYS A 195 -2.47 -2.60 -6.63
CA CYS A 195 -2.09 -1.20 -6.47
C CYS A 195 -2.24 -0.50 -7.82
N PHE A 196 -3.01 0.59 -7.89
CA PHE A 196 -3.25 1.31 -9.15
C PHE A 196 -2.34 2.54 -9.35
N VAL A 197 -1.53 2.91 -8.37
CA VAL A 197 -0.56 4.02 -8.43
C VAL A 197 0.90 3.53 -8.42
N TRP A 198 1.84 4.42 -8.70
CA TRP A 198 3.27 4.17 -8.57
C TRP A 198 3.78 4.68 -7.21
N LEU A 199 4.25 3.76 -6.38
CA LEU A 199 4.81 4.01 -5.05
C LEU A 199 6.28 4.40 -5.15
N PRO A 200 6.73 5.51 -4.55
CA PRO A 200 8.15 5.80 -4.44
C PRO A 200 8.83 4.76 -3.55
N ILE A 201 9.87 4.12 -4.07
CA ILE A 201 10.71 3.18 -3.32
C ILE A 201 11.96 3.91 -2.82
N ALA A 202 12.60 4.68 -3.70
CA ALA A 202 13.79 5.43 -3.35
C ALA A 202 14.01 6.63 -4.28
N TYR A 203 14.69 7.65 -3.75
CA TYR A 203 15.43 8.59 -4.59
C TYR A 203 16.60 7.87 -5.24
N CYS A 204 16.87 8.20 -6.50
CA CYS A 204 18.00 7.62 -7.22
C CYS A 204 18.74 8.68 -8.04
N ASP A 205 19.71 8.25 -8.83
CA ASP A 205 20.44 9.09 -9.78
C ASP A 205 20.34 8.55 -11.21
N GLU A 206 20.92 9.27 -12.17
CA GLU A 206 20.92 8.89 -13.59
C GLU A 206 21.59 7.54 -13.87
N ASN A 207 22.50 7.07 -13.01
CA ASN A 207 23.26 5.84 -13.21
C ASN A 207 22.66 4.62 -12.49
N THR A 208 21.71 4.86 -11.58
CA THR A 208 21.05 3.80 -10.81
C THR A 208 20.36 2.81 -11.75
N GLN A 209 20.63 1.53 -11.56
CA GLN A 209 20.03 0.44 -12.34
C GLN A 209 18.87 -0.17 -11.56
N ILE A 210 17.82 -0.52 -12.29
CA ILE A 210 16.71 -1.28 -11.74
C ILE A 210 17.21 -2.70 -11.44
N HIS A 211 16.86 -3.19 -10.26
CA HIS A 211 17.16 -4.54 -9.82
C HIS A 211 15.96 -5.08 -9.05
N ARG A 212 15.96 -6.40 -8.86
CA ARG A 212 14.99 -7.07 -8.00
C ARG A 212 15.07 -6.50 -6.59
N LEU A 213 13.94 -6.15 -5.99
CA LEU A 213 13.90 -5.50 -4.67
C LEU A 213 14.45 -6.42 -3.58
N SER A 214 15.18 -5.85 -2.63
CA SER A 214 15.51 -6.52 -1.37
C SER A 214 14.27 -6.69 -0.50
N GLU A 215 14.37 -7.48 0.58
CA GLU A 215 13.29 -7.61 1.55
C GLU A 215 12.90 -6.26 2.19
N ASP A 216 13.89 -5.42 2.52
CA ASP A 216 13.64 -4.06 3.05
C ASP A 216 12.90 -3.18 2.02
N GLU A 217 13.27 -3.24 0.74
CA GLU A 217 12.61 -2.47 -0.31
C GLU A 217 11.20 -3.00 -0.63
N LEU A 218 11.00 -4.32 -0.57
CA LEU A 218 9.67 -4.92 -0.61
C LEU A 218 8.83 -4.44 0.57
N ALA A 219 9.40 -4.34 1.77
CA ALA A 219 8.69 -3.82 2.94
C ALA A 219 8.26 -2.35 2.74
N VAL A 220 9.10 -1.50 2.14
CA VAL A 220 8.73 -0.13 1.77
C VAL A 220 7.59 -0.10 0.75
N MET A 221 7.62 -0.99 -0.26
CA MET A 221 6.56 -1.09 -1.26
C MET A 221 5.24 -1.59 -0.65
N LEU A 222 5.30 -2.49 0.32
CA LEU A 222 4.16 -3.17 0.94
C LEU A 222 3.74 -2.58 2.30
N ARG A 223 4.23 -1.38 2.62
CA ARG A 223 4.10 -0.73 3.93
C ARG A 223 2.66 -0.52 4.42
N ASP A 224 1.69 -0.43 3.52
CA ASP A 224 0.27 -0.27 3.86
C ASP A 224 -0.42 -1.56 4.35
N ILE A 225 0.24 -2.73 4.21
CA ILE A 225 -0.28 -4.05 4.61
C ILE A 225 -0.15 -4.34 6.12
N PRO A 226 0.98 -4.08 6.82
CA PRO A 226 1.22 -4.47 8.22
C PRO A 226 0.31 -3.88 9.32
N GLY A 227 -0.84 -3.30 9.01
CA GLY A 227 -1.72 -2.76 10.05
C GLY A 227 -1.53 -1.28 10.29
N GLU A 228 -2.01 -0.79 11.44
CA GLU A 228 -2.00 0.63 11.82
C GLU A 228 -0.66 1.33 11.50
N GLY A 229 -0.75 2.31 10.61
CA GLY A 229 0.33 3.21 10.20
C GLY A 229 1.25 2.61 9.14
N GLY A 230 0.77 2.70 7.89
CA GLY A 230 1.56 2.38 6.70
C GLY A 230 2.75 3.30 6.51
#